data_AF-A0A831XKL2-F1
#
_entry.id   AF-A0A831XKL2-F1
#
_cell.length_a   1.000
_cell.length_b   1.000
_cell.length_c   1.000
_cell.angle_alpha   90.00
_cell.angle_beta   90.00
_cell.angle_gamma   90.00
#
_symmetry.space_group_name_H-M   'P 1'
#
loop_
_entity.id
_entity.type
_entity.pdbx_description
1 polymer ?
#
loop_
_entity_poly.entity_id
_entity_poly.type
_entity_poly.pdbx_seq_one_letter_code
_entity_poly.pdbx_strand_id
1 'polypeptide(L)'
;PEPLPEVKPLILGVRWPRAELRERIAVRLRERLDAGMVAEVEALRAQGVPWEKLDWLGLEYRFIGRYLQGRFTTEETMFDALHTAICQFAKRQETWFRRMERRGTAIHWVKRGSLPDAVRIAGPYIAEAFGSML
;
A
#
# COMPACT_ATOMS: atom_id res chain seq x y z
N PRO A 1 -35.87 0.91 0.67
CA PRO A 1 -34.64 0.93 -0.15
C PRO A 1 -34.63 -0.25 -1.11
N GLU A 2 -34.37 -0.02 -2.40
CA GLU A 2 -34.15 -1.14 -3.33
C GLU A 2 -32.93 -1.96 -2.87
N PRO A 3 -32.96 -3.30 -3.06
CA PRO A 3 -31.81 -4.14 -2.74
C PRO A 3 -30.64 -3.76 -3.66
N LEU A 4 -29.43 -3.75 -3.11
CA LEU A 4 -28.22 -3.54 -3.90
C LEU A 4 -28.08 -4.66 -4.94
N PRO A 5 -27.55 -4.36 -6.13
CA PRO A 5 -27.32 -5.38 -7.15
C PRO A 5 -26.32 -6.42 -6.65
N GLU A 6 -26.51 -7.67 -7.08
CA GLU A 6 -25.54 -8.73 -6.82
C GLU A 6 -24.24 -8.44 -7.59
N VAL A 7 -23.15 -8.25 -6.86
CA VAL A 7 -21.82 -8.02 -7.45
C VAL A 7 -21.04 -9.32 -7.42
N LYS A 8 -20.55 -9.75 -8.59
CA LYS A 8 -19.58 -10.85 -8.72
C LYS A 8 -18.18 -10.25 -8.95
N PRO A 9 -17.38 -10.03 -7.89
CA PRO A 9 -16.11 -9.33 -8.04
C PRO A 9 -15.00 -10.27 -8.56
N LEU A 10 -14.19 -9.76 -9.49
CA LEU A 10 -12.86 -10.30 -9.76
C LEU A 10 -11.86 -9.67 -8.79
N ILE A 11 -11.26 -10.49 -7.91
CA ILE A 11 -10.29 -10.01 -6.92
C ILE A 11 -8.88 -10.37 -7.38
N LEU A 12 -8.09 -9.33 -7.70
CA LEU A 12 -6.68 -9.47 -8.06
C LEU A 12 -5.79 -9.08 -6.87
N GLY A 13 -4.82 -9.92 -6.54
CA GLY A 13 -3.81 -9.65 -5.53
C GLY A 13 -2.41 -9.61 -6.14
N VAL A 14 -1.58 -8.63 -5.78
CA VAL A 14 -0.18 -8.61 -6.22
C VAL A 14 0.70 -9.33 -5.21
N ARG A 15 1.55 -10.25 -5.66
CA ARG A 15 2.47 -11.00 -4.78
C ARG A 15 3.91 -10.93 -5.26
N TRP A 16 4.79 -10.58 -4.33
CA TRP A 16 6.24 -10.61 -4.48
C TRP A 16 6.85 -11.58 -3.45
N PRO A 17 8.00 -12.20 -3.76
CA PRO A 17 8.82 -12.84 -2.74
C PRO A 17 9.16 -11.88 -1.61
N ARG A 18 9.16 -12.37 -0.36
CA ARG A 18 9.29 -11.48 0.81
C ARG A 18 10.59 -10.69 0.85
N ALA A 19 11.70 -11.29 0.42
CA ALA A 19 13.00 -10.60 0.38
C ALA A 19 12.95 -9.40 -0.57
N GLU A 20 12.48 -9.63 -1.80
CA GLU A 20 12.36 -8.59 -2.81
C GLU A 20 11.34 -7.51 -2.46
N LEU A 21 10.23 -7.89 -1.79
CA LEU A 21 9.26 -6.89 -1.33
C LEU A 21 9.89 -5.91 -0.33
N ARG A 22 10.74 -6.40 0.58
CA ARG A 22 11.44 -5.54 1.55
C ARG A 22 12.43 -4.60 0.88
N GLU A 23 13.16 -5.09 -0.11
CA GLU A 23 14.09 -4.29 -0.91
C GLU A 23 13.34 -3.21 -1.69
N ARG A 24 12.25 -3.58 -2.38
CA ARG A 24 11.40 -2.61 -3.09
C ARG A 24 10.80 -1.55 -2.17
N ILE A 25 10.41 -1.94 -0.94
CA ILE A 25 9.94 -0.98 0.07
C ILE A 25 11.07 -0.02 0.46
N ALA A 26 12.30 -0.50 0.67
CA ALA A 26 13.45 0.35 1.00
C ALA A 26 13.75 1.34 -0.13
N VAL A 27 13.85 0.86 -1.37
CA VAL A 27 14.10 1.69 -2.56
C VAL A 27 13.02 2.76 -2.70
N ARG A 28 11.74 2.36 -2.71
CA ARG A 28 10.62 3.32 -2.82
C ARG A 28 10.61 4.34 -1.70
N LEU A 29 10.90 3.92 -0.46
CA LEU A 29 10.92 4.83 0.67
C LEU A 29 12.05 5.86 0.52
N ARG A 30 13.24 5.42 0.10
CA ARG A 30 14.37 6.31 -0.15
C ARG A 30 14.05 7.31 -1.26
N GLU A 31 13.55 6.83 -2.39
CA GLU A 31 13.10 7.68 -3.51
C GLU A 31 12.10 8.75 -3.06
N ARG A 32 11.16 8.41 -2.17
CA ARG A 32 10.20 9.37 -1.64
C ARG A 32 10.83 10.42 -0.74
N LEU A 33 11.74 10.02 0.15
CA LEU A 33 12.46 10.96 1.02
C LEU A 33 13.30 11.92 0.17
N ASP A 34 14.05 11.38 -0.78
CA ASP A 34 14.91 12.13 -1.71
C ASP A 34 14.08 13.10 -2.58
N ALA A 35 12.84 12.74 -2.90
CA ALA A 35 11.88 13.61 -3.60
C ALA A 35 11.27 14.72 -2.73
N GLY A 36 11.77 14.94 -1.51
CA GLY A 36 11.38 16.08 -0.66
C GLY A 36 10.20 15.80 0.26
N MET A 37 9.94 14.54 0.62
CA MET A 37 8.82 14.21 1.51
C MET A 37 8.95 14.84 2.90
N VAL A 38 10.17 15.06 3.42
CA VAL A 38 10.37 15.78 4.69
C VAL A 38 9.88 17.23 4.57
N ALA A 39 10.28 17.92 3.50
CA ALA A 39 9.85 19.29 3.21
C ALA A 39 8.33 19.40 3.01
N GLU A 40 7.69 18.39 2.43
CA GLU A 40 6.22 18.31 2.34
C GLU A 40 5.57 18.35 3.72
N VAL A 41 6.07 17.55 4.67
CA VAL A 41 5.54 17.50 6.04
C VAL A 41 5.81 18.80 6.80
N GLU A 42 6.99 19.41 6.63
CA GLU A 42 7.29 20.74 7.17
C GLU A 42 6.33 21.81 6.66
N ALA A 43 6.03 21.82 5.35
CA ALA A 43 5.08 22.74 4.74
C ALA A 43 3.66 22.54 5.31
N LEU A 44 3.19 21.30 5.47
CA LEU A 44 1.91 21.01 6.11
C LEU A 44 1.87 21.53 7.56
N ARG A 45 2.98 21.42 8.31
CA ARG A 45 3.08 21.99 9.66
C ARG A 45 3.03 23.51 9.65
N ALA A 46 3.73 24.16 8.73
CA ALA A 46 3.68 25.62 8.57
C ALA A 46 2.27 26.12 8.21
N GLN A 47 1.48 25.32 7.48
CA GLN A 47 0.08 25.59 7.16
C GLN A 47 -0.89 25.29 8.32
N GLY A 48 -0.40 24.86 9.49
CA GLY A 48 -1.20 24.64 10.69
C GLY A 48 -1.80 23.24 10.85
N VAL A 49 -1.41 22.25 10.03
CA VAL A 49 -1.90 20.86 10.17
C VAL A 49 -1.39 20.25 11.48
N PRO A 50 -2.22 19.91 12.48
CA PRO A 50 -1.76 19.47 13.78
C PRO A 50 -1.01 18.13 13.73
N TRP A 51 -0.11 17.89 14.69
CA TRP A 51 0.72 16.68 14.75
C TRP A 51 -0.12 15.40 14.81
N GLU A 52 -1.24 15.43 15.52
CA GLU A 52 -2.19 14.33 15.66
C GLU A 52 -2.80 13.95 14.31
N LYS A 53 -3.04 14.96 13.45
CA LYS A 53 -3.53 14.73 12.09
C LYS A 53 -2.45 14.08 11.22
N LEU A 54 -1.19 14.53 11.31
CA LEU A 54 -0.08 13.87 10.60
C LEU A 54 0.13 12.42 11.06
N ASP A 55 0.01 12.16 12.37
CA ASP A 55 0.11 10.79 12.92
C ASP A 55 -0.99 9.88 12.35
N TRP A 56 -2.16 10.43 12.04
CA TRP A 56 -3.29 9.68 11.47
C TRP A 56 -3.19 9.44 9.96
N LEU A 57 -2.59 10.35 9.19
CA LEU A 57 -2.57 10.31 7.72
C LEU A 57 -1.85 9.10 7.12
N GLY A 58 -0.88 8.53 7.83
CA GLY A 58 -0.15 7.36 7.35
C GLY A 58 1.20 7.18 8.03
N LEU A 59 1.86 6.05 7.76
CA LEU A 59 3.15 5.73 8.39
C LEU A 59 4.22 6.77 8.06
N GLU A 60 4.32 7.21 6.81
CA GLU A 60 5.37 8.15 6.40
C GLU A 60 5.18 9.52 7.10
N TYR A 61 3.98 10.13 7.01
CA TYR A 61 3.65 11.37 7.71
C TYR A 61 3.83 11.27 9.23
N ARG A 62 3.43 10.14 9.82
CA ARG A 62 3.62 9.87 11.25
C ARG A 62 5.09 9.88 11.65
N PHE A 63 5.93 9.15 10.94
CA PHE A 63 7.33 8.98 11.32
C PHE A 63 8.15 10.25 11.03
N ILE A 64 7.91 10.90 9.89
CA ILE A 64 8.51 12.20 9.58
C ILE A 64 8.05 13.24 10.59
N GLY A 65 6.75 13.29 10.93
CA GLY A 65 6.25 14.21 11.95
C GLY A 65 6.93 14.01 13.30
N ARG A 66 7.16 12.76 13.72
CA ARG A 66 7.92 12.43 14.94
C ARG A 66 9.40 12.83 14.83
N TYR A 67 10.01 12.70 13.66
CA TYR A 67 11.38 13.17 13.41
C TYR A 67 11.47 14.69 13.55
N LEU A 68 10.55 15.44 12.96
CA LEU A 68 10.47 16.90 13.10
C LEU A 68 10.19 17.37 14.54
N GLN A 69 9.62 16.49 15.38
CA GLN A 69 9.47 16.70 16.82
C GLN A 69 10.70 16.30 17.66
N GLY A 70 11.80 15.89 17.02
CA GLY A 70 13.03 15.45 17.70
C GLY A 70 12.96 14.07 18.34
N ARG A 71 11.97 13.23 17.97
CA ARG A 71 11.86 11.85 18.52
C ARG A 71 12.78 10.84 17.85
N PHE A 72 13.45 11.23 16.78
CA PHE A 72 14.51 10.48 16.12
C PHE A 72 15.75 11.37 16.03
N THR A 73 16.92 10.81 16.34
CA THR A 73 18.18 11.56 16.37
C THR A 73 18.64 11.97 14.97
N THR A 74 18.35 11.13 13.97
CA THR A 74 18.73 11.37 12.57
C THR A 74 17.63 10.93 11.62
N GLU A 75 17.64 11.47 10.40
CA GLU A 75 16.76 10.99 9.33
C GLU A 75 16.95 9.49 9.06
N GLU A 76 18.18 8.99 9.13
CA GLU A 76 18.48 7.57 8.91
C GLU A 76 17.83 6.67 9.97
N THR A 77 17.89 7.05 11.25
CA THR A 77 17.19 6.28 12.32
C THR A 77 15.67 6.29 12.15
N MET A 78 15.11 7.39 11.63
CA MET A 78 13.70 7.46 11.26
C MET A 78 13.39 6.54 10.07
N PHE A 79 14.24 6.55 9.03
CA PHE A 79 14.13 5.71 7.85
C PHE A 79 14.09 4.22 8.23
N ASP A 80 15.03 3.73 9.04
CA ASP A 80 15.08 2.32 9.45
C ASP A 80 13.81 1.89 10.21
N ALA A 81 13.35 2.77 11.12
CA ALA A 81 12.14 2.51 11.90
C ALA A 81 10.89 2.52 11.02
N LEU A 82 10.80 3.45 10.07
CA LEU A 82 9.70 3.56 9.12
C LEU A 82 9.69 2.38 8.13
N HIS A 83 10.85 2.01 7.58
CA HIS A 83 11.02 0.84 6.72
C HIS A 83 10.52 -0.43 7.41
N THR A 84 10.93 -0.63 8.67
CA THR A 84 10.47 -1.74 9.48
C THR A 84 8.96 -1.72 9.66
N ALA A 85 8.37 -0.56 9.97
CA ALA A 85 6.93 -0.41 10.15
C ALA A 85 6.14 -0.71 8.87
N ILE A 86 6.63 -0.28 7.70
CA ILE A 86 6.02 -0.58 6.39
C ILE A 86 6.13 -2.07 6.08
N CYS A 87 7.28 -2.71 6.34
CA CYS A 87 7.44 -4.15 6.17
C CYS A 87 6.48 -4.96 7.06
N GLN A 88 6.30 -4.54 8.31
CA GLN A 88 5.31 -5.16 9.21
C GLN A 88 3.88 -4.94 8.72
N PHE A 89 3.57 -3.77 8.16
CA PHE A 89 2.27 -3.51 7.56
C PHE A 89 2.01 -4.42 6.35
N ALA A 90 2.99 -4.58 5.44
CA ALA A 90 2.90 -5.50 4.32
C ALA A 90 2.67 -6.97 4.77
N LYS A 91 3.34 -7.41 5.84
CA LYS A 91 3.09 -8.73 6.45
C LYS A 91 1.66 -8.87 6.99
N ARG A 92 1.10 -7.81 7.59
CA ARG A 92 -0.29 -7.81 8.05
C ARG A 92 -1.27 -7.89 6.87
N GLN A 93 -1.00 -7.21 5.76
CA GLN A 93 -1.77 -7.35 4.52
C GLN A 93 -1.74 -8.80 4.01
N GLU A 94 -0.56 -9.43 3.94
CA GLU A 94 -0.42 -10.84 3.55
C GLU A 94 -1.27 -11.77 4.45
N THR A 95 -1.25 -11.53 5.76
CA THR A 95 -2.04 -12.29 6.72
C THR A 95 -3.55 -12.10 6.52
N TRP A 96 -3.96 -10.88 6.19
CA TRP A 96 -5.36 -10.55 5.91
C TRP A 96 -5.85 -11.22 4.62
N PHE A 97 -5.07 -11.16 3.53
CA PHE A 97 -5.40 -11.85 2.28
C PHE A 97 -5.51 -13.36 2.47
N ARG A 98 -4.57 -13.98 3.19
CA ARG A 98 -4.65 -15.43 3.51
C ARG A 98 -5.92 -15.77 4.30
N ARG A 99 -6.38 -14.87 5.17
CA ARG A 99 -7.64 -15.05 5.92
C ARG A 99 -8.85 -14.97 4.99
N MET A 100 -8.83 -14.09 4.00
CA MET A 100 -9.90 -14.01 2.99
C MET A 100 -9.98 -15.30 2.16
N GLU A 101 -8.85 -15.79 1.66
CA GLU A 101 -8.81 -17.06 0.91
C GLU A 101 -9.41 -18.22 1.71
N ARG A 102 -9.06 -18.30 3.01
CA ARG A 102 -9.64 -19.31 3.93
C ARG A 102 -11.13 -19.16 4.18
N ARG A 103 -11.69 -17.97 3.97
CA ARG A 103 -13.13 -17.69 4.09
C ARG A 103 -13.87 -17.84 2.76
N GLY A 104 -13.21 -18.39 1.73
CA GLY A 104 -13.81 -18.68 0.44
C GLY A 104 -13.64 -17.57 -0.60
N THR A 105 -12.90 -16.51 -0.30
CA THR A 105 -12.63 -15.46 -1.29
C THR A 105 -11.56 -15.93 -2.29
N ALA A 106 -11.93 -16.05 -3.57
CA ALA A 106 -10.97 -16.36 -4.63
C ALA A 106 -10.12 -15.12 -4.96
N ILE A 107 -8.84 -15.13 -4.53
CA ILE A 107 -7.86 -14.11 -4.91
C ILE A 107 -7.00 -14.65 -6.05
N HIS A 108 -7.00 -13.95 -7.19
CA HIS A 108 -6.14 -14.28 -8.32
C HIS A 108 -4.82 -13.52 -8.19
N TRP A 109 -3.73 -14.26 -7.94
CA TRP A 109 -2.44 -13.66 -7.65
C TRP A 109 -1.64 -13.32 -8.91
N VAL A 110 -1.36 -12.03 -9.10
CA VAL A 110 -0.46 -11.50 -10.12
C VAL A 110 0.97 -11.53 -9.60
N LYS A 111 1.79 -12.39 -10.19
CA LYS A 111 3.20 -12.54 -9.83
C LYS A 111 3.96 -11.27 -10.18
N ARG A 112 4.68 -10.70 -9.21
CA ARG A 112 5.53 -9.50 -9.40
C ARG A 112 4.80 -8.31 -10.05
N GLY A 113 3.48 -8.20 -9.87
CA GLY A 113 2.69 -7.13 -10.47
C GLY A 113 2.72 -7.09 -12.01
N SER A 114 2.99 -8.23 -12.66
CA SER A 114 3.03 -8.38 -14.12
C SER A 114 1.70 -7.97 -14.77
N LEU A 115 1.74 -6.89 -15.57
CA LEU A 115 0.57 -6.43 -16.33
C LEU A 115 0.06 -7.49 -17.33
N PRO A 116 0.92 -8.19 -18.11
CA PRO A 116 0.45 -9.26 -18.98
C PRO A 116 -0.29 -10.37 -18.24
N ASP A 117 0.17 -10.73 -17.03
CA ASP A 117 -0.53 -11.71 -16.20
C ASP A 117 -1.89 -11.20 -15.72
N ALA A 118 -1.96 -9.94 -15.30
CA ALA A 118 -3.21 -9.32 -14.86
C ALA A 118 -4.24 -9.29 -16.00
N VAL A 119 -3.83 -8.90 -17.22
CA VAL A 119 -4.68 -8.90 -18.42
C VAL A 119 -5.16 -10.31 -18.75
N ARG A 120 -4.27 -11.31 -18.73
CA ARG A 120 -4.62 -12.71 -18.98
C ARG A 120 -5.65 -13.24 -17.98
N ILE A 121 -5.55 -12.84 -16.70
CA ILE A 121 -6.50 -13.23 -15.67
C ILE A 121 -7.85 -12.52 -15.87
N ALA A 122 -7.84 -11.22 -16.18
CA ALA A 122 -9.03 -10.40 -16.28
C ALA A 122 -9.81 -10.58 -17.60
N GLY A 123 -9.13 -10.97 -18.68
CA GLY A 123 -9.71 -11.08 -20.02
C GLY A 123 -11.04 -11.85 -20.08
N PRO A 124 -11.12 -13.08 -19.54
CA PRO A 124 -12.37 -13.84 -19.53
C PRO A 124 -13.53 -13.15 -18.79
N TYR A 125 -13.25 -12.48 -17.67
CA TYR A 125 -14.25 -11.78 -16.86
C TYR A 125 -14.80 -10.55 -17.58
N ILE A 126 -13.93 -9.81 -18.27
CA ILE A 126 -14.34 -8.65 -19.07
C ILE A 126 -15.17 -9.11 -20.26
N ALA A 127 -14.75 -10.18 -20.95
CA ALA A 127 -15.51 -10.75 -22.06
C ALA A 127 -16.89 -11.26 -21.62
N GLU A 128 -17.00 -11.90 -20.46
CA GLU A 128 -18.30 -12.35 -19.92
C GLU A 128 -19.18 -11.16 -19.51
N ALA A 129 -18.61 -10.14 -18.87
CA ALA A 129 -19.37 -9.00 -18.37
C ALA A 129 -19.83 -8.02 -19.48
N PHE A 130 -19.06 -7.89 -20.56
CA PHE A 130 -19.28 -6.88 -21.61
C PHE A 130 -19.45 -7.45 -23.03
N GLY A 131 -19.28 -8.77 -23.22
CA GLY A 131 -19.35 -9.43 -24.53
C GLY A 131 -20.75 -9.55 -25.14
N SER A 132 -21.81 -9.13 -24.44
CA SER A 132 -23.15 -8.94 -25.01
C SER A 132 -23.42 -7.49 -25.45
N MET A 133 -22.42 -6.62 -25.37
CA MET A 133 -22.53 -5.17 -25.66
C MET A 133 -21.60 -4.68 -26.79
N LEU A 134 -20.97 -5.62 -27.54
CA LEU A 134 -20.24 -5.37 -28.79
C LEU A 134 -20.72 -6.32 -29.89
#